data_AF-Q8GSP9-F1
#
_entry.id   AF-Q8GSP9-F1
#
_cell.length_a   1.000
_cell.length_b   1.000
_cell.length_c   1.000
_cell.angle_alpha   90.00
_cell.angle_beta   90.00
_cell.angle_gamma   90.00
#
_symmetry.space_group_name_H-M   'P 1'
#
loop_
_entity.id
_entity.type
_entity.pdbx_description
1 polymer ?
#
loop_
_entity_poly.entity_id
_entity_poly.type
_entity_poly.pdbx_seq_one_letter_code
_entity_poly.pdbx_strand_id
1 'polypeptide(L)'
;LGYAAGSYKGLHKMFPFTETKACDVFCANLKSCFFFSILLLLFLATVALLYVKDKQVEARALDDATQPSCFFQLFSALKELKRPMWMLMLVTAVNWVGWFPYFLFDTDWMGREVYGGQVGEDAYANGVRVGSLGLMVNAVVLGFMSLAVEPLGKMV
;
A
#
# COMPACT_ATOMS: atom_id res chain seq x y z
N LEU A 1 0.75 4.40 5.37
CA LEU A 1 0.92 5.66 4.61
C LEU A 1 -0.33 6.06 3.83
N GLY A 2 -0.92 5.16 3.03
CA GLY A 2 -2.12 5.49 2.24
C GLY A 2 -3.30 6.06 3.05
N TYR A 3 -3.76 5.34 4.08
CA TYR A 3 -4.87 5.81 4.93
C TYR A 3 -4.52 7.11 5.70
N ALA A 4 -3.26 7.26 6.13
CA ALA A 4 -2.79 8.45 6.83
C ALA A 4 -2.78 9.71 5.93
N ALA A 5 -2.57 9.53 4.62
CA ALA A 5 -2.64 10.62 3.65
C ALA A 5 -4.07 11.15 3.47
N GLY A 6 -5.08 10.27 3.53
CA GLY A 6 -6.49 10.65 3.56
C GLY A 6 -6.88 11.35 4.86
N SER A 7 -6.25 10.99 5.98
CA SER A 7 -6.59 11.51 7.31
C SER A 7 -5.97 12.88 7.63
N TYR A 8 -4.99 13.40 6.88
CA TYR A 8 -4.26 14.65 7.18
C TYR A 8 -4.54 15.79 6.17
N LYS A 9 -5.10 16.92 6.63
CA LYS A 9 -5.46 18.11 5.81
C LYS A 9 -4.26 19.04 5.58
N GLY A 10 -3.26 19.01 6.46
CA GLY A 10 -2.16 19.98 6.49
C GLY A 10 -0.89 19.53 5.77
N LEU A 11 -0.89 18.40 5.07
CA LEU A 11 0.34 17.84 4.50
C LEU A 11 0.92 18.73 3.38
N HIS A 12 0.07 19.42 2.63
CA HIS A 12 0.46 20.42 1.62
C HIS A 12 1.24 21.61 2.19
N LYS A 13 1.11 21.94 3.48
CA LYS A 13 1.85 23.06 4.11
C LYS A 13 3.35 22.79 4.23
N MET A 14 3.77 21.52 4.25
CA MET A 14 5.19 21.16 4.26
C MET A 14 5.85 21.40 2.89
N PHE A 15 5.06 21.40 1.81
CA PHE A 15 5.52 21.65 0.45
C PHE A 15 4.62 22.69 -0.25
N PRO A 16 4.76 24.00 0.08
CA PRO A 16 3.90 25.05 -0.46
C PRO A 16 3.98 25.21 -1.99
N PHE A 17 5.00 24.65 -2.64
CA PHE A 17 5.09 24.58 -4.11
C PHE A 17 3.97 23.75 -4.76
N THR A 18 3.26 22.95 -3.97
CA THR A 18 2.29 21.97 -4.46
C THR A 18 0.91 22.59 -4.73
N GLU A 19 0.61 23.74 -4.14
CA GLU A 19 -0.67 24.45 -4.26
C GLU A 19 -0.68 25.34 -5.50
N THR A 20 -1.62 25.11 -6.42
CA THR A 20 -1.79 25.92 -7.64
C THR A 20 -3.27 26.25 -7.83
N LYS A 21 -3.59 27.31 -8.61
CA LYS A 21 -4.98 27.73 -8.85
C LYS A 21 -5.90 26.66 -9.47
N ALA A 22 -5.34 25.57 -9.99
CA ALA A 22 -6.07 24.46 -10.59
C ALA A 22 -6.22 23.23 -9.66
N CYS A 23 -5.57 23.21 -8.50
CA CYS A 23 -5.46 22.04 -7.63
C CYS A 23 -5.94 22.43 -6.22
N ASP A 24 -7.13 21.95 -5.86
CA ASP A 24 -7.74 22.16 -4.55
C ASP A 24 -6.93 21.48 -3.43
N VAL A 25 -7.22 21.80 -2.16
CA VAL A 25 -6.50 21.33 -0.97
C VAL A 25 -6.33 19.80 -0.94
N PHE A 26 -7.34 19.06 -1.42
CA PHE A 26 -7.28 17.59 -1.56
C PHE A 26 -6.24 17.13 -2.59
N CYS A 27 -6.21 17.77 -3.75
CA CYS A 27 -5.25 17.52 -4.82
C CYS A 27 -3.82 17.87 -4.37
N ALA A 28 -3.65 18.98 -3.65
CA ALA A 28 -2.35 19.40 -3.13
C ALA A 28 -1.82 18.39 -2.08
N ASN A 29 -2.66 17.94 -1.14
CA ASN A 29 -2.29 16.93 -0.15
C ASN A 29 -1.87 15.60 -0.79
N LEU A 30 -2.59 15.15 -1.83
CA LEU A 30 -2.27 13.91 -2.54
C LEU A 30 -0.89 14.01 -3.22
N LYS A 31 -0.63 15.10 -3.92
CA LYS A 31 0.64 15.34 -4.60
C LYS A 31 1.81 15.44 -3.60
N SER A 32 1.63 16.13 -2.48
CA SER A 32 2.65 16.17 -1.41
C SER A 32 2.92 14.79 -0.80
N CYS A 33 1.89 13.96 -0.63
CA CYS A 33 2.07 12.58 -0.16
C CYS A 33 2.88 11.72 -1.15
N PHE A 34 2.65 11.88 -2.45
CA PHE A 34 3.44 11.18 -3.47
C PHE A 34 4.91 11.58 -3.42
N PHE A 35 5.22 12.87 -3.31
CA PHE A 35 6.60 13.35 -3.15
C PHE A 35 7.26 12.77 -1.89
N PHE A 36 6.57 12.80 -0.76
CA PHE A 36 7.07 12.21 0.48
C PHE A 36 7.36 10.71 0.33
N SER A 37 6.45 9.97 -0.33
CA SER A 37 6.60 8.54 -0.57
C SER A 37 7.79 8.22 -1.47
N ILE A 38 8.02 9.00 -2.51
CA ILE A 38 9.19 8.86 -3.40
C ILE A 38 10.48 9.11 -2.63
N LEU A 39 10.55 10.19 -1.84
CA LEU A 39 11.75 10.51 -1.04
C LEU A 39 12.04 9.41 -0.02
N LEU A 40 11.00 8.90 0.66
CA LEU A 40 11.14 7.80 1.62
C LEU A 40 11.61 6.52 0.92
N LEU A 41 11.05 6.18 -0.24
CA LEU A 41 11.47 5.02 -1.02
C LEU A 41 12.92 5.14 -1.48
N LEU A 42 13.33 6.31 -1.97
CA LEU A 42 14.72 6.55 -2.37
C LEU A 42 15.67 6.41 -1.18
N PHE A 43 15.32 6.99 -0.04
CA PHE A 43 16.11 6.87 1.18
C PHE A 43 16.25 5.42 1.63
N LEU A 44 15.14 4.68 1.75
CA LEU A 44 15.15 3.28 2.15
C LEU A 44 15.90 2.39 1.15
N ALA A 45 15.74 2.63 -0.15
CA ALA A 45 16.47 1.92 -1.19
C ALA A 45 17.97 2.19 -1.08
N THR A 46 18.37 3.44 -0.84
CA THR A 46 19.78 3.80 -0.65
C THR A 46 20.36 3.11 0.59
N VAL A 47 19.63 3.14 1.72
CA VAL A 47 20.04 2.42 2.95
C VAL A 47 20.16 0.92 2.69
N ALA A 48 19.20 0.31 1.99
CA ALA A 48 19.25 -1.10 1.64
C ALA A 48 20.48 -1.43 0.77
N LEU A 49 20.76 -0.62 -0.25
CA LEU A 49 21.92 -0.81 -1.12
C LEU A 49 23.26 -0.62 -0.40
N LEU A 50 23.32 0.24 0.62
CA LEU A 50 24.54 0.46 1.41
C LEU A 50 24.74 -0.60 2.51
N TYR A 51 23.65 -1.10 3.09
CA TYR A 51 23.70 -2.01 4.23
C TYR A 51 23.70 -3.48 3.82
N VAL A 52 23.00 -3.83 2.74
CA VAL A 52 22.93 -5.20 2.24
C VAL A 52 24.20 -5.49 1.47
N LYS A 53 25.05 -6.34 2.06
CA LYS A 53 26.24 -6.85 1.39
C LYS A 53 25.83 -7.95 0.41
N ASP A 54 25.94 -7.69 -0.88
CA ASP A 54 25.65 -8.69 -1.90
C ASP A 54 26.59 -9.89 -1.78
N LYS A 55 26.02 -11.09 -1.79
CA LYS A 55 26.76 -12.34 -1.91
C LYS A 55 26.96 -12.60 -3.39
N GLN A 56 28.22 -12.65 -3.84
CA GLN A 56 28.52 -12.96 -5.24
C GLN A 56 27.92 -14.32 -5.60
N VAL A 57 26.95 -14.32 -6.51
CA VAL A 57 26.38 -15.53 -7.11
C VAL A 57 27.39 -15.99 -8.15
N GLU A 58 28.07 -17.11 -7.90
CA GLU A 58 28.86 -17.83 -8.90
C GLU A 58 27.98 -18.03 -10.14
N ALA A 59 28.43 -17.50 -11.29
CA ALA A 59 27.72 -17.63 -12.54
C ALA A 59 27.60 -19.12 -12.89
N ARG A 60 26.40 -19.69 -12.71
CA ARG A 60 26.09 -20.98 -13.33
C ARG A 60 26.17 -20.75 -14.83
N ALA A 61 27.15 -21.38 -15.48
CA ALA A 61 27.26 -21.45 -16.93
C ALA A 61 25.95 -22.03 -17.49
N LEU A 62 25.07 -21.16 -17.96
CA LEU A 62 23.87 -21.54 -18.69
C LEU A 62 24.28 -21.75 -20.14
N ASP A 63 24.14 -22.99 -20.61
CA ASP A 63 24.41 -23.38 -22.00
C ASP A 63 23.69 -22.44 -22.98
N ASP A 64 24.46 -21.96 -23.95
CA ASP A 64 24.20 -20.78 -24.78
C ASP A 64 23.24 -21.02 -25.96
N ALA A 65 22.22 -21.88 -25.78
CA ALA A 65 21.37 -22.30 -26.90
C ALA A 65 19.96 -21.68 -26.92
N THR A 66 19.41 -21.22 -25.80
CA THR A 66 18.10 -20.52 -25.80
C THR A 66 17.94 -19.74 -24.51
N GLN A 67 18.38 -18.48 -24.46
CA GLN A 67 18.01 -17.55 -23.39
C GLN A 67 16.50 -17.26 -23.53
N PRO A 68 15.62 -17.85 -22.70
CA PRO A 68 14.21 -17.50 -22.75
C PRO A 68 14.08 -16.05 -22.27
N SER A 69 13.31 -15.23 -22.99
CA SER A 69 13.02 -13.86 -22.57
C SER A 69 12.56 -13.84 -21.10
N CYS A 70 12.93 -12.82 -20.33
CA CYS A 70 12.66 -12.69 -18.88
C CYS A 70 11.20 -13.04 -18.53
N PHE A 71 10.24 -12.64 -19.37
CA PHE A 71 8.82 -12.97 -19.21
C PHE A 71 8.52 -14.46 -19.30
N PHE A 72 9.19 -15.21 -20.17
CA PHE A 72 9.01 -16.65 -20.29
C PHE A 72 9.55 -17.39 -19.07
N GLN A 73 10.68 -16.95 -18.51
CA GLN A 73 11.19 -17.48 -17.24
C GLN A 73 10.22 -17.19 -16.08
N LEU A 74 9.64 -15.98 -16.04
CA LEU A 74 8.65 -15.62 -15.03
C LEU A 74 7.37 -16.47 -15.13
N PHE A 75 6.85 -16.68 -16.35
CA PHE A 75 5.70 -17.56 -16.58
C PHE A 75 6.02 -19.04 -16.30
N SER A 76 7.23 -19.50 -16.59
CA SER A 76 7.68 -20.86 -16.26
C SER A 76 7.73 -21.05 -14.75
N ALA A 77 8.29 -20.09 -14.02
CA ALA A 77 8.33 -20.11 -12.55
C ALA A 77 6.92 -20.14 -11.95
N LEU A 78 5.97 -19.34 -12.49
CA LEU A 78 4.56 -19.37 -12.08
C LEU A 78 3.93 -20.76 -12.30
N LYS A 79 4.26 -21.41 -13.41
CA LYS A 79 3.72 -22.73 -13.76
C LYS A 79 4.30 -23.87 -12.91
N GLU A 80 5.52 -23.71 -12.39
CA GLU A 80 6.16 -24.67 -11.47
C GLU A 80 5.57 -24.66 -10.05
N LEU A 81 4.73 -23.68 -9.71
CA LEU A 81 4.08 -23.63 -8.40
C LEU A 81 3.08 -24.78 -8.20
N LYS A 82 3.14 -25.39 -7.00
CA LYS A 82 2.25 -26.48 -6.58
C LYS A 82 0.78 -26.05 -6.66
N ARG A 83 -0.11 -26.98 -7.06
CA ARG A 83 -1.58 -26.79 -7.09
C ARG A 83 -2.19 -26.10 -5.85
N PRO A 84 -1.83 -26.47 -4.60
CA PRO A 84 -2.33 -25.77 -3.42
C PRO A 84 -1.94 -24.30 -3.35
N MET A 85 -0.79 -23.90 -3.90
CA MET A 85 -0.39 -22.49 -3.92
C MET A 85 -1.24 -21.68 -4.91
N TRP A 86 -1.56 -22.24 -6.07
CA TRP A 86 -2.48 -21.61 -7.03
C TRP A 86 -3.86 -21.36 -6.40
N MET A 87 -4.35 -22.33 -5.62
CA MET A 87 -5.61 -22.18 -4.88
C MET A 87 -5.51 -21.07 -3.82
N LEU A 88 -4.43 -21.03 -3.03
CA LEU A 88 -4.20 -19.97 -2.03
C LEU A 88 -4.14 -18.59 -2.68
N MET A 89 -3.44 -18.44 -3.79
CA MET A 89 -3.35 -17.16 -4.50
C MET A 89 -4.72 -16.70 -5.03
N LEU A 90 -5.50 -17.61 -5.60
CA LEU A 90 -6.85 -17.30 -6.09
C LEU A 90 -7.78 -16.89 -4.94
N VAL A 91 -7.80 -17.66 -3.85
CA VAL A 91 -8.58 -17.34 -2.65
C VAL A 91 -8.17 -15.97 -2.08
N THR A 92 -6.87 -15.70 -2.05
CA THR A 92 -6.35 -14.40 -1.59
C THR A 92 -6.80 -13.27 -2.50
N ALA A 93 -6.75 -13.44 -3.82
CA ALA A 93 -7.20 -12.44 -4.77
C ALA A 93 -8.69 -12.13 -4.62
N VAL A 94 -9.53 -13.16 -4.52
CA VAL A 94 -10.98 -13.00 -4.31
C VAL A 94 -11.27 -12.31 -2.98
N ASN A 95 -10.54 -12.66 -1.92
CA ASN A 95 -10.66 -12.02 -0.61
C ASN A 95 -10.35 -10.51 -0.68
N TRP A 96 -9.26 -10.13 -1.36
CA TRP A 96 -8.90 -8.71 -1.54
C TRP A 96 -9.92 -7.94 -2.39
N VAL A 97 -10.49 -8.57 -3.42
CA VAL A 97 -11.58 -7.98 -4.20
C VAL A 97 -12.82 -7.75 -3.36
N GLY A 98 -13.15 -8.65 -2.43
CA GLY A 98 -14.28 -8.49 -1.50
C GLY A 98 -14.04 -7.40 -0.44
N TRP A 99 -12.81 -7.26 0.03
CA TRP A 99 -12.45 -6.24 1.02
C TRP A 99 -12.39 -4.82 0.46
N PHE A 100 -12.07 -4.66 -0.83
CA PHE A 100 -11.94 -3.33 -1.43
C PHE A 100 -13.23 -2.49 -1.37
N PRO A 101 -14.41 -2.99 -1.78
CA PRO A 101 -15.70 -2.30 -1.60
C PRO A 101 -16.02 -2.02 -0.14
N TYR A 102 -15.69 -2.95 0.78
CA TYR A 102 -15.95 -2.78 2.20
C TYR A 102 -15.21 -1.56 2.76
N PHE A 103 -13.92 -1.41 2.44
CA PHE A 103 -13.14 -0.24 2.85
C PHE A 103 -13.67 1.08 2.28
N LEU A 104 -14.10 1.10 1.01
CA LEU A 104 -14.68 2.30 0.40
C LEU A 104 -16.02 2.65 1.06
N PHE A 105 -16.87 1.65 1.28
CA PHE A 105 -18.17 1.83 1.93
C PHE A 105 -18.02 2.37 3.35
N ASP A 106 -17.07 1.87 4.14
CA ASP A 106 -16.82 2.37 5.51
C ASP A 106 -16.50 3.88 5.51
N THR A 107 -15.66 4.33 4.57
CA THR A 107 -15.34 5.77 4.45
C THR A 107 -16.49 6.61 3.91
N ASP A 108 -17.30 6.07 2.99
CA ASP A 108 -18.46 6.78 2.43
C ASP A 108 -19.61 6.88 3.46
N TRP A 109 -19.86 5.80 4.20
CA TRP A 109 -20.82 5.75 5.29
C TRP A 109 -20.47 6.75 6.39
N MET A 110 -19.18 6.87 6.74
CA MET A 110 -18.71 7.91 7.66
C MET A 110 -18.97 9.32 7.11
N GLY A 111 -18.84 9.54 5.80
CA GLY A 111 -19.14 10.82 5.15
C GLY A 111 -20.63 11.17 5.13
N ARG A 112 -21.48 10.22 4.71
CA ARG A 112 -22.91 10.45 4.45
C ARG A 112 -23.78 10.30 5.68
N GLU A 113 -23.62 9.20 6.42
CA GLU A 113 -24.57 8.81 7.46
C GLU A 113 -24.20 9.41 8.83
N VAL A 114 -22.91 9.42 9.18
CA VAL A 114 -22.45 9.93 10.48
C VAL A 114 -22.34 11.46 10.46
N TYR A 115 -21.71 12.01 9.43
CA TYR A 115 -21.50 13.46 9.29
C TYR A 115 -22.64 14.17 8.55
N GLY A 116 -23.60 13.44 7.98
CA GLY A 116 -24.78 14.00 7.31
C GLY A 116 -24.47 14.79 6.03
N GLY A 117 -23.25 14.70 5.50
CA GLY A 117 -22.82 15.53 4.36
C GLY A 117 -23.13 14.87 3.02
N GLN A 118 -23.42 15.69 2.00
CA GLN A 118 -23.50 15.23 0.62
C GLN A 118 -22.14 15.31 -0.09
N VAL A 119 -21.97 14.54 -1.16
CA VAL A 119 -20.73 14.52 -1.96
C VAL A 119 -20.45 15.93 -2.50
N GLY A 120 -19.32 16.51 -2.08
CA GLY A 120 -18.93 17.88 -2.43
C GLY A 120 -19.06 18.89 -1.30
N GLU A 121 -19.67 18.52 -0.16
CA GLU A 121 -19.72 19.36 1.04
C GLU A 121 -18.51 19.12 1.96
N ASP A 122 -18.12 20.15 2.71
CA ASP A 122 -17.05 20.06 3.71
C ASP A 122 -17.37 19.05 4.82
N ALA A 123 -18.64 18.86 5.15
CA ALA A 123 -19.10 17.89 6.14
C ALA A 123 -18.80 16.45 5.71
N TYR A 124 -19.11 16.11 4.45
CA TYR A 124 -18.78 14.82 3.86
C TYR A 124 -17.27 14.58 3.83
N ALA A 125 -16.51 15.58 3.40
CA ALA A 125 -15.06 15.48 3.31
C ALA A 125 -14.40 15.33 4.69
N ASN A 126 -14.97 15.92 5.74
CA ASN A 126 -14.55 15.68 7.13
C ASN A 126 -14.90 14.26 7.60
N GLY A 127 -16.08 13.74 7.25
CA GLY A 127 -16.48 12.37 7.61
C GLY A 127 -15.60 11.31 6.94
N VAL A 128 -15.35 11.41 5.63
CA VAL A 128 -14.42 10.52 4.91
C VAL A 128 -13.03 10.54 5.55
N ARG A 129 -12.59 11.72 5.99
CA ARG A 129 -11.30 11.91 6.62
C ARG A 129 -11.21 11.22 7.98
N VAL A 130 -12.28 11.22 8.78
CA VAL A 130 -12.35 10.45 10.02
C VAL A 130 -12.45 8.95 9.76
N GLY A 131 -13.19 8.53 8.73
CA GLY A 131 -13.20 7.14 8.27
C GLY A 131 -11.80 6.63 7.92
N SER A 132 -11.03 7.41 7.14
CA SER A 132 -9.64 7.07 6.82
C SER A 132 -8.72 7.02 8.05
N LEU A 133 -9.00 7.81 9.08
CA LEU A 133 -8.29 7.73 10.37
C LEU A 133 -8.61 6.42 11.10
N GLY A 134 -9.87 5.97 11.08
CA GLY A 134 -10.27 4.67 11.60
C GLY A 134 -9.52 3.52 10.91
N LEU A 135 -9.44 3.55 9.58
CA LEU A 135 -8.68 2.58 8.79
C LEU A 135 -7.18 2.63 9.09
N MET A 136 -6.61 3.81 9.35
CA MET A 136 -5.22 3.95 9.78
C MET A 136 -4.98 3.25 11.12
N VAL A 137 -5.86 3.44 12.11
CA VAL A 137 -5.75 2.76 13.41
C VAL A 137 -5.88 1.26 13.26
N ASN A 138 -6.84 0.79 12.44
CA ASN A 138 -6.99 -0.62 12.13
C ASN A 138 -5.69 -1.22 11.55
N ALA A 139 -5.07 -0.54 10.58
CA ALA A 139 -3.80 -0.98 9.98
C ALA A 139 -2.65 -1.04 11.02
N VAL A 140 -2.59 -0.10 11.95
CA VAL A 140 -1.60 -0.09 13.04
C VAL A 140 -1.80 -1.28 13.97
N VAL A 141 -3.04 -1.54 14.39
CA VAL A 141 -3.39 -2.70 15.24
C VAL A 141 -3.06 -4.01 14.53
N LEU A 142 -3.41 -4.15 13.25
CA LEU A 142 -3.05 -5.32 12.44
C LEU A 142 -1.53 -5.51 12.35
N GLY A 143 -0.77 -4.42 12.21
CA GLY A 143 0.70 -4.45 12.23
C GLY A 143 1.26 -5.00 13.54
N PHE A 144 0.77 -4.49 14.68
CA PHE A 144 1.18 -4.99 16.00
C PHE A 144 0.79 -6.46 16.21
N MET A 145 -0.43 -6.85 15.83
CA MET A 145 -0.87 -8.23 15.95
C MET A 145 -0.03 -9.16 15.07
N SER A 146 0.37 -8.74 13.88
CA SER A 146 1.27 -9.51 13.00
C SER A 146 2.61 -9.81 13.68
N LEU A 147 3.21 -8.82 14.35
CA LEU A 147 4.45 -9.00 15.12
C LEU A 147 4.24 -9.89 16.36
N ALA A 148 3.04 -9.88 16.95
CA ALA A 148 2.69 -10.68 18.12
C ALA A 148 2.37 -12.15 17.79
N VAL A 149 1.95 -12.46 16.55
CA VAL A 149 1.60 -13.83 16.14
C VAL A 149 2.81 -14.76 16.20
N GLU A 150 3.99 -14.31 15.78
CA GLU A 150 5.20 -15.14 15.78
C GLU A 150 5.66 -15.59 17.17
N PRO A 151 5.74 -14.73 18.21
CA PRO A 151 6.05 -15.17 19.57
C PRO A 151 4.95 -16.01 20.20
N LEU A 152 3.67 -15.71 19.95
CA LEU A 152 2.55 -16.53 20.43
C LEU A 152 2.57 -17.95 19.84
N GLY A 153 2.88 -18.07 18.54
CA GLY A 153 3.01 -19.35 17.86
C GLY A 153 4.22 -20.18 18.31
N LYS A 154 5.26 -19.55 18.88
CA LYS A 154 6.40 -20.25 19.49
C LYS A 154 6.15 -20.65 20.96
N MET A 155 5.08 -20.15 21.57
CA MET A 155 4.72 -20.41 22.97
C MET A 155 3.76 -21.59 23.13
N VAL A 156 3.16 -22.07 22.03
CA VAL A 156 2.34 -23.29 21.92
C VAL A 156 3.19 -24.43 21.38
#